data_AF-A0A239IYB9-F1
#
_entry.id   AF-A0A239IYB9-F1
#
_cell.length_a   1.000
_cell.length_b   1.000
_cell.length_c   1.000
_cell.angle_alpha   90.00
_cell.angle_beta   90.00
_cell.angle_gamma   90.00
#
_symmetry.space_group_name_H-M   'P 1'
#
loop_
_entity.id
_entity.type
_entity.pdbx_description
1 polymer ?
#
loop_
_entity_poly.entity_id
_entity_poly.type
_entity_poly.pdbx_seq_one_letter_code
_entity_poly.pdbx_strand_id
1 'polypeptide(L)'
;MEKTIENQNEHRLLMDENEAGFNSLRQRGKEVCAVVEKIAEAWAALEIGAFDNEALAQAMANRNAVQSKVMDQVESKIAELSIPSKILQQDLQETAAYNLRVFYGTVERLRRELHPLPFEGKFPLEAITVNEQGLPEINAQGQELLRETSRVYAETPLERNLYHKLKALEQAFNGVQEALQSSSYAGIRASFNPVSQAFSYSDNNMATLKPEAVKSLARNCRFN
;
A
#
# COMPACT_ATOMS: atom_id res chain seq x y z
N MET A 1 -7.60 28.11 -38.67
CA MET A 1 -6.69 27.03 -39.08
C MET A 1 -6.15 26.37 -37.84
N GLU A 2 -6.16 25.05 -37.88
CA GLU A 2 -6.13 24.07 -36.79
C GLU A 2 -5.03 24.30 -35.74
N LYS A 3 -5.45 24.37 -34.47
CA LYS A 3 -4.59 23.99 -33.36
C LYS A 3 -4.57 22.47 -33.35
N THR A 4 -3.48 21.89 -33.84
CA THR A 4 -3.17 20.48 -33.64
C THR A 4 -3.11 20.23 -32.14
N ILE A 5 -4.10 19.51 -31.62
CA ILE A 5 -4.02 18.90 -30.29
C ILE A 5 -3.00 17.79 -30.45
N GLU A 6 -1.75 18.05 -30.09
CA GLU A 6 -0.74 16.99 -29.99
C GLU A 6 -1.20 16.01 -28.92
N ASN A 7 -1.47 14.80 -29.40
CA ASN A 7 -1.89 13.63 -28.65
C ASN A 7 -0.81 13.30 -27.60
N GLN A 8 -1.04 13.64 -26.33
CA GLN A 8 -0.11 13.36 -25.21
C GLN A 8 0.01 11.86 -24.84
N ASN A 9 -0.22 10.93 -25.78
CA ASN A 9 -0.20 9.48 -25.54
C ASN A 9 0.90 8.72 -26.29
N GLU A 10 1.76 9.39 -27.05
CA GLU A 10 3.02 8.76 -27.45
C GLU A 10 3.97 8.74 -26.25
N HIS A 11 4.17 7.56 -25.65
CA HIS A 11 5.48 6.99 -25.27
C HIS A 11 5.52 6.09 -24.03
N ARG A 12 4.43 5.82 -23.32
CA ARG A 12 4.45 4.84 -22.19
C ARG A 12 4.54 3.41 -22.73
N LEU A 13 5.74 2.83 -22.77
CA LEU A 13 5.96 1.44 -23.19
C LEU A 13 6.04 0.53 -21.95
N LEU A 14 5.24 -0.54 -21.93
CA LEU A 14 5.35 -1.62 -20.94
C LEU A 14 6.61 -2.44 -21.23
N MET A 15 7.52 -2.52 -20.26
CA MET A 15 8.81 -3.19 -20.40
C MET A 15 8.85 -4.56 -19.72
N ASP A 16 8.20 -4.68 -18.56
CA ASP A 16 8.14 -5.89 -17.75
C ASP A 16 6.88 -5.91 -16.89
N GLU A 17 6.43 -7.10 -16.52
CA GLU A 17 5.40 -7.31 -15.51
C GLU A 17 5.86 -8.40 -14.54
N ASN A 18 6.02 -8.04 -13.26
CA ASN A 18 6.39 -8.98 -12.21
C ASN A 18 5.15 -9.73 -11.71
N GLU A 19 4.81 -10.84 -12.36
CA GLU A 19 3.68 -11.69 -11.98
C GLU A 19 3.78 -12.23 -10.54
N ALA A 20 5.00 -12.55 -10.07
CA ALA A 20 5.21 -13.02 -8.71
C ALA A 20 4.89 -11.91 -7.68
N GLY A 21 5.35 -10.68 -7.94
CA GLY A 21 5.03 -9.51 -7.15
C GLY A 21 3.53 -9.20 -7.13
N PHE A 22 2.87 -9.27 -8.28
CA PHE A 22 1.42 -9.08 -8.38
C PHE A 22 0.64 -10.14 -7.58
N ASN A 23 1.00 -11.41 -7.71
CA ASN A 23 0.37 -12.49 -6.96
C ASN A 23 0.58 -12.34 -5.44
N SER A 24 1.76 -11.87 -5.02
CA SER A 24 2.06 -11.60 -3.61
C SER A 24 1.20 -10.46 -3.07
N LEU A 25 1.13 -9.34 -3.80
CA LEU A 25 0.26 -8.21 -3.46
C LEU A 25 -1.22 -8.63 -3.39
N ARG A 26 -1.69 -9.46 -4.32
CA ARG A 26 -3.06 -10.00 -4.31
C ARG A 26 -3.32 -10.84 -3.06
N GLN A 27 -2.36 -11.67 -2.66
CA GLN A 27 -2.50 -12.50 -1.46
C GLN A 27 -2.50 -11.64 -0.19
N ARG A 28 -1.59 -10.69 -0.08
CA ARG A 28 -1.56 -9.69 1.00
C ARG A 28 -2.84 -8.87 1.05
N GLY A 29 -3.45 -8.58 -0.10
CA GLY A 29 -4.74 -7.90 -0.19
C GLY A 29 -5.84 -8.55 0.66
N LYS A 30 -5.82 -9.88 0.83
CA LYS A 30 -6.75 -10.58 1.74
C LYS A 30 -6.53 -10.22 3.20
N GLU A 31 -5.27 -10.13 3.62
CA GLU A 31 -4.90 -9.76 4.99
C GLU A 31 -5.26 -8.29 5.26
N VAL A 32 -5.01 -7.42 4.28
CA VAL A 32 -5.38 -6.00 4.38
C VAL A 32 -6.90 -5.85 4.46
N CYS A 33 -7.69 -6.54 3.62
CA CYS A 33 -9.15 -6.57 3.71
C CYS A 33 -9.63 -7.02 5.10
N ALA A 34 -9.06 -8.10 5.67
CA ALA A 34 -9.42 -8.56 7.00
C ALA A 34 -9.11 -7.54 8.12
N VAL A 35 -8.10 -6.69 7.94
CA VAL A 35 -7.84 -5.58 8.87
C VAL A 35 -8.83 -4.44 8.64
N VAL A 36 -9.20 -4.14 7.40
CA VAL A 36 -10.22 -3.13 7.08
C VAL A 36 -11.60 -3.54 7.62
N GLU A 37 -11.95 -4.83 7.62
CA GLU A 37 -13.17 -5.34 8.28
C GLU A 37 -13.18 -5.00 9.77
N LYS A 38 -12.05 -5.19 10.46
CA LYS A 38 -11.93 -4.81 11.88
C LYS A 38 -12.01 -3.30 12.10
N ILE A 39 -11.57 -2.50 11.13
CA ILE A 39 -11.77 -1.04 11.18
C ILE A 39 -13.26 -0.73 11.05
N ALA A 40 -13.99 -1.41 10.15
CA ALA A 40 -15.43 -1.24 10.00
C ALA A 40 -16.18 -1.59 11.30
N GLU A 41 -15.82 -2.70 11.96
CA GLU A 41 -16.36 -3.10 13.26
C GLU A 41 -16.08 -2.04 14.35
N ALA A 42 -14.83 -1.58 14.44
CA ALA A 42 -14.44 -0.56 15.41
C ALA A 42 -15.11 0.79 15.11
N TRP A 43 -15.32 1.14 13.84
CA TRP A 43 -16.04 2.34 13.41
C TRP A 43 -17.51 2.27 13.79
N ALA A 44 -18.16 1.13 13.61
CA ALA A 44 -19.54 0.93 14.04
C ALA A 44 -19.69 1.11 15.56
N ALA A 45 -18.72 0.65 16.35
CA ALA A 45 -18.69 0.85 17.81
C ALA A 45 -18.49 2.32 18.25
N LEU A 46 -18.04 3.19 17.34
CA LEU A 46 -17.98 4.63 17.57
C LEU A 46 -19.33 5.33 17.32
N GLU A 47 -20.27 4.67 16.63
CA GLU A 47 -21.62 5.18 16.34
C GLU A 47 -21.64 6.50 15.50
N ILE A 48 -20.56 6.78 14.75
CA ILE A 48 -20.37 8.02 13.98
C ILE A 48 -20.86 7.97 12.52
N GLY A 49 -21.57 6.91 12.13
CA GLY A 49 -22.17 6.74 10.80
C GLY A 49 -21.83 5.41 10.12
N ALA A 50 -22.30 5.24 8.89
CA ALA A 50 -21.97 4.08 8.06
C ALA A 50 -20.48 4.04 7.71
N PHE A 51 -19.94 2.84 7.46
CA PHE A 51 -18.59 2.65 6.98
C PHE A 51 -18.59 2.48 5.46
N ASP A 52 -18.04 3.47 4.75
CA ASP A 52 -17.90 3.52 3.30
C ASP A 52 -16.47 3.94 2.89
N ASN A 53 -16.25 4.18 1.60
CA ASN A 53 -14.94 4.61 1.08
C ASN A 53 -14.48 5.96 1.68
N GLU A 54 -15.42 6.88 1.97
CA GLU A 54 -15.09 8.16 2.58
C GLU A 54 -14.70 7.97 4.05
N ALA A 55 -15.44 7.13 4.79
CA ALA A 55 -15.12 6.76 6.16
C ALA A 55 -13.73 6.10 6.26
N LEU A 56 -13.39 5.18 5.34
CA LEU A 56 -12.06 4.58 5.28
C LEU A 56 -10.97 5.63 5.01
N ALA A 57 -11.20 6.56 4.08
CA ALA A 57 -10.26 7.65 3.81
C ALA A 57 -10.07 8.56 5.04
N GLN A 58 -11.16 8.93 5.72
CA GLN A 58 -11.13 9.74 6.95
C GLN A 58 -10.38 9.03 8.08
N ALA A 59 -10.65 7.74 8.28
CA ALA A 59 -9.98 6.90 9.28
C ALA A 59 -8.46 6.90 9.11
N MET A 60 -7.99 6.89 7.86
CA MET A 60 -6.57 6.87 7.53
C MET A 60 -5.90 8.25 7.59
N ALA A 61 -6.64 9.31 7.28
CA ALA A 61 -6.10 10.66 7.12
C ALA A 61 -5.99 11.47 8.42
N ASN A 62 -7.02 11.49 9.28
CA ASN A 62 -7.06 12.45 10.39
C ASN A 62 -7.72 11.90 11.66
N ARG A 63 -6.89 11.55 12.65
CA ARG A 63 -7.34 11.09 13.97
C ARG A 63 -8.14 12.16 14.72
N ASN A 64 -7.68 13.40 14.70
CA ASN A 64 -8.30 14.46 15.49
C ASN A 64 -9.72 14.75 15.02
N ALA A 65 -9.98 14.64 13.71
CA ALA A 65 -11.32 14.79 13.15
C ALA A 65 -12.27 13.69 13.65
N VAL A 66 -11.83 12.43 13.66
CA VAL A 66 -12.61 11.30 14.19
C VAL A 66 -12.87 11.47 15.68
N GLN A 67 -11.84 11.83 16.45
CA GLN A 67 -11.97 12.09 17.89
C GLN A 67 -12.98 13.20 18.18
N SER A 68 -12.90 14.35 17.51
CA SER A 68 -13.84 15.45 17.71
C SER A 68 -15.27 14.98 17.46
N LYS A 69 -15.51 14.30 16.33
CA LYS A 69 -16.83 13.80 15.95
C LYS A 69 -17.43 12.86 16.99
N VAL A 70 -16.62 11.97 17.57
CA VAL A 70 -17.04 11.05 18.64
C VAL A 70 -17.37 11.82 19.92
N MET A 71 -16.51 12.76 20.34
CA MET A 71 -16.74 13.52 21.56
C MET A 71 -17.96 14.43 21.46
N ASP A 72 -18.14 15.10 20.31
CA ASP A 72 -19.32 15.94 20.03
C ASP A 72 -20.62 15.11 20.12
N GLN A 73 -20.62 13.87 19.63
CA GLN A 73 -21.77 12.96 19.76
C GLN A 73 -22.02 12.53 21.20
N VAL A 74 -20.97 12.23 21.98
CA VAL A 74 -21.10 11.87 23.40
C VAL A 74 -21.69 13.04 24.19
N GLU A 75 -21.19 14.26 23.96
CA GLU A 75 -21.71 15.48 24.58
C GLU A 75 -23.18 15.74 24.20
N SER A 76 -23.52 15.57 22.92
CA SER A 76 -24.91 15.66 22.45
C SER A 76 -25.81 14.63 23.11
N LYS A 77 -25.37 13.36 23.23
CA LYS A 77 -26.14 12.29 23.91
C LYS A 77 -26.34 12.57 25.41
N ILE A 78 -25.31 13.08 26.09
CA ILE A 78 -25.41 13.47 27.51
C ILE A 78 -26.47 14.56 27.68
N ALA A 79 -26.47 15.56 26.79
CA ALA A 79 -27.42 16.66 26.82
C ALA A 79 -28.85 16.19 26.50
N GLU A 80 -29.02 15.39 25.44
CA GLU A 80 -30.32 14.85 25.00
C GLU A 80 -30.97 13.97 26.07
N LEU A 81 -30.20 13.07 26.67
CA LEU A 81 -30.67 12.17 27.72
C LEU A 81 -30.81 12.86 29.08
N SER A 82 -30.45 14.15 29.17
CA SER A 82 -30.51 14.96 30.39
C SER A 82 -29.88 14.27 31.60
N ILE A 83 -28.76 13.57 31.39
CA ILE A 83 -28.13 12.72 32.42
C ILE A 83 -27.61 13.62 33.56
N PRO A 84 -28.20 13.59 34.76
CA PRO A 84 -27.81 14.52 35.83
C PRO A 84 -26.61 14.00 36.64
N SER A 85 -26.33 12.69 36.56
CA SER A 85 -25.25 12.05 37.29
C SER A 85 -23.92 12.26 36.59
N LYS A 86 -22.98 12.95 37.26
CA LYS A 86 -21.60 13.12 36.78
C LYS A 86 -20.88 11.79 36.57
N ILE A 87 -21.19 10.77 37.37
CA ILE A 87 -20.59 9.44 37.25
C ILE A 87 -20.99 8.82 35.91
N LEU A 88 -22.28 8.86 35.56
CA LEU A 88 -22.77 8.30 34.29
C LEU A 88 -22.23 9.08 33.07
N GLN A 89 -22.06 10.40 33.19
CA GLN A 89 -21.41 11.20 32.14
C GLN A 89 -19.95 10.77 31.94
N GLN A 90 -19.22 10.56 33.04
CA GLN A 90 -17.84 10.10 33.00
C GLN A 90 -17.73 8.68 32.41
N ASP A 91 -18.61 7.75 32.81
CA ASP A 91 -18.65 6.38 32.27
C ASP A 91 -18.86 6.37 30.74
N LEU A 92 -19.72 7.25 30.22
CA LEU A 92 -19.94 7.41 28.78
C LEU A 92 -18.70 7.93 28.05
N GLN A 93 -18.05 8.96 28.62
CA GLN A 93 -16.82 9.53 28.06
C GLN A 93 -15.67 8.51 28.09
N GLU A 94 -15.54 7.74 29.17
CA GLU A 94 -14.54 6.67 29.29
C GLU A 94 -14.79 5.53 28.30
N THR A 95 -16.04 5.15 28.09
CA THR A 95 -16.44 4.16 27.07
C THR A 95 -16.07 4.64 25.67
N ALA A 96 -16.37 5.89 25.34
CA ALA A 96 -15.99 6.48 24.05
C ALA A 96 -14.47 6.55 23.86
N ALA A 97 -13.72 6.93 24.90
CA ALA A 97 -12.27 6.94 24.89
C ALA A 97 -11.67 5.54 24.70
N TYR A 98 -12.29 4.51 25.29
CA TYR A 98 -11.91 3.12 25.08
C TYR A 98 -12.14 2.69 23.62
N ASN A 99 -13.32 2.96 23.05
CA ASN A 99 -13.65 2.61 21.66
C ASN A 99 -12.71 3.33 20.68
N LEU A 100 -12.40 4.61 20.92
CA LEU A 100 -11.41 5.37 20.14
C LEU A 100 -10.02 4.71 20.19
N ARG A 101 -9.59 4.24 21.36
CA ARG A 101 -8.31 3.53 21.51
C ARG A 101 -8.28 2.24 20.69
N VAL A 102 -9.35 1.45 20.74
CA VAL A 102 -9.48 0.21 19.94
C VAL A 102 -9.45 0.53 18.44
N PHE A 103 -10.21 1.54 18.01
CA PHE A 103 -10.23 2.02 16.64
C PHE A 103 -8.82 2.43 16.16
N TYR A 104 -8.12 3.28 16.92
CA TYR A 104 -6.78 3.72 16.56
C TYR A 104 -5.75 2.59 16.56
N GLY A 105 -5.86 1.63 17.47
CA GLY A 105 -5.02 0.43 17.45
C GLY A 105 -5.19 -0.37 16.16
N THR A 106 -6.42 -0.44 15.64
CA THR A 106 -6.74 -1.13 14.39
C THR A 106 -6.23 -0.34 13.16
N VAL A 107 -6.36 0.99 13.16
CA VAL A 107 -5.78 1.85 12.12
C VAL A 107 -4.24 1.75 12.09
N GLU A 108 -3.57 1.71 13.24
CA GLU A 108 -2.11 1.47 13.28
C GLU A 108 -1.72 0.08 12.79
N ARG A 109 -2.57 -0.93 13.02
CA ARG A 109 -2.35 -2.24 12.42
C ARG A 109 -2.41 -2.15 10.89
N LEU A 110 -3.43 -1.51 10.33
CA LEU A 110 -3.53 -1.32 8.88
C LEU A 110 -2.31 -0.59 8.31
N ARG A 111 -1.85 0.49 8.96
CA ARG A 111 -0.65 1.20 8.52
C ARG A 111 0.57 0.28 8.45
N ARG A 112 0.75 -0.61 9.43
CA ARG A 112 1.79 -1.66 9.42
C ARG A 112 1.64 -2.61 8.25
N GLU A 113 0.42 -3.08 7.99
CA GLU A 113 0.14 -3.96 6.83
C GLU A 113 0.31 -3.25 5.48
N LEU A 114 0.31 -1.91 5.42
CA LEU A 114 0.54 -1.13 4.20
C LEU A 114 2.02 -0.77 3.99
N HIS A 115 2.88 -0.96 5.00
CA HIS A 115 4.30 -0.70 4.83
C HIS A 115 4.90 -1.64 3.78
N PRO A 116 5.77 -1.15 2.90
CA PRO A 116 6.39 -2.00 1.88
C PRO A 116 7.16 -3.13 2.58
N LEU A 117 6.85 -4.36 2.21
CA LEU A 117 7.64 -5.52 2.63
C LEU A 117 8.94 -5.55 1.81
N PRO A 118 10.01 -6.17 2.32
CA PRO A 118 11.12 -6.54 1.45
C PRO A 118 10.52 -7.33 0.28
N PHE A 119 10.87 -6.99 -0.96
CA PHE A 119 10.44 -7.69 -2.19
C PHE A 119 9.09 -7.30 -2.77
N GLU A 120 8.31 -6.51 -2.04
CA GLU A 120 7.00 -6.05 -2.52
C GLU A 120 6.97 -4.53 -2.54
N GLY A 121 6.44 -3.97 -3.63
CA GLY A 121 6.11 -2.55 -3.67
C GLY A 121 5.18 -2.16 -2.52
N LYS A 122 5.03 -0.84 -2.30
CA LYS A 122 4.03 -0.34 -1.36
C LYS A 122 2.64 -0.84 -1.79
N PHE A 123 1.88 -1.43 -0.88
CA PHE A 123 0.49 -1.81 -1.15
C PHE A 123 -0.35 -0.53 -1.33
N PRO A 124 -1.03 -0.33 -2.48
CA PRO A 124 -1.89 0.82 -2.70
C PRO A 124 -3.20 0.62 -1.93
N LEU A 125 -3.43 1.42 -0.89
CA LEU A 125 -4.67 1.34 -0.10
C LEU A 125 -5.91 1.56 -0.99
N GLU A 126 -5.76 2.38 -2.02
CA GLU A 126 -6.78 2.69 -3.02
C GLU A 126 -7.23 1.45 -3.82
N ALA A 127 -6.50 0.33 -3.75
CA ALA A 127 -6.95 -0.93 -4.30
C ALA A 127 -8.07 -1.60 -3.48
N ILE A 128 -8.34 -1.12 -2.26
CA ILE A 128 -9.43 -1.60 -1.42
C ILE A 128 -10.59 -0.62 -1.52
N THR A 129 -11.76 -1.17 -1.83
CA THR A 129 -13.02 -0.44 -1.84
C THR A 129 -13.99 -1.07 -0.84
N VAL A 130 -14.84 -0.27 -0.24
CA VAL A 130 -15.97 -0.73 0.58
C VAL A 130 -17.20 -0.83 -0.34
N ASN A 131 -17.81 -2.01 -0.39
CA ASN A 131 -19.02 -2.24 -1.18
C ASN A 131 -20.29 -1.73 -0.49
N GLU A 132 -21.45 -1.88 -1.14
CA GLU A 132 -22.74 -1.41 -0.63
C GLU A 132 -23.15 -2.08 0.70
N GLN A 133 -22.60 -3.26 0.99
CA GLN A 133 -22.83 -4.00 2.24
C GLN A 133 -21.86 -3.56 3.36
N GLY A 134 -21.00 -2.58 3.12
CA GLY A 134 -20.00 -2.12 4.09
C GLY A 134 -18.79 -3.06 4.21
N LEU A 135 -18.63 -4.01 3.28
CA LEU A 135 -17.53 -4.98 3.29
C LEU A 135 -16.38 -4.52 2.39
N PRO A 136 -15.12 -4.64 2.83
CA PRO A 136 -13.98 -4.31 2.00
C PRO A 136 -13.74 -5.40 0.95
N GLU A 137 -13.43 -4.98 -0.26
CA GLU A 137 -13.14 -5.85 -1.39
C GLU A 137 -12.05 -5.25 -2.28
N ILE A 138 -11.41 -6.12 -3.07
CA ILE A 138 -10.51 -5.72 -4.15
C ILE A 138 -11.22 -6.06 -5.46
N ASN A 139 -11.99 -5.10 -5.95
CA ASN A 139 -12.72 -5.21 -7.21
C ASN A 139 -11.78 -5.19 -8.44
N ALA A 140 -12.34 -5.20 -9.65
CA ALA A 140 -11.54 -5.20 -10.88
C ALA A 140 -10.58 -4.00 -11.01
N GLN A 141 -11.01 -2.81 -10.56
CA GLN A 141 -10.16 -1.62 -10.55
C GLN A 141 -9.03 -1.75 -9.51
N GLY A 142 -9.34 -2.31 -8.34
CA GLY A 142 -8.34 -2.63 -7.33
C GLY A 142 -7.31 -3.64 -7.83
N GLN A 143 -7.74 -4.69 -8.54
CA GLN A 143 -6.83 -5.65 -9.17
C GLN A 143 -5.89 -4.97 -10.17
N GLU A 144 -6.41 -4.05 -10.99
CA GLU A 144 -5.58 -3.30 -11.93
C GLU A 144 -4.59 -2.37 -11.22
N LEU A 145 -4.99 -1.72 -10.12
CA LEU A 145 -4.07 -0.90 -9.30
C LEU A 145 -2.91 -1.75 -8.74
N LEU A 146 -3.21 -2.94 -8.21
CA LEU A 146 -2.17 -3.87 -7.74
C LEU A 146 -1.26 -4.30 -8.90
N ARG A 147 -1.83 -4.56 -10.08
CA ARG A 147 -1.07 -4.95 -11.26
C ARG A 147 -0.17 -3.82 -11.77
N GLU A 148 -0.66 -2.59 -11.77
CA GLU A 148 0.11 -1.39 -12.12
C GLU A 148 1.32 -1.21 -11.19
N THR A 149 1.19 -1.49 -9.89
CA THR A 149 2.34 -1.45 -8.97
C THR A 149 3.40 -2.52 -9.23
N SER A 150 3.09 -3.51 -10.07
CA SER A 150 3.98 -4.62 -10.45
C SER A 150 4.55 -4.49 -11.88
N ARG A 151 4.23 -3.42 -12.60
CA ARG A 151 4.63 -3.20 -13.99
C ARG A 151 5.74 -2.15 -14.12
N VAL A 152 6.72 -2.43 -14.97
CA VAL A 152 7.78 -1.48 -15.33
C VAL A 152 7.39 -0.78 -16.63
N TYR A 153 7.35 0.55 -16.60
CA TYR A 153 7.09 1.36 -17.78
C TYR A 153 8.26 2.29 -18.09
N ALA A 154 8.58 2.45 -19.38
CA ALA A 154 9.59 3.38 -19.87
C ALA A 154 8.99 4.37 -20.88
N GLU A 155 9.21 5.65 -20.64
CA GLU A 155 8.71 6.75 -21.46
C GLU A 155 9.78 7.33 -22.37
N THR A 156 11.07 7.22 -22.01
CA THR A 156 12.16 7.81 -22.78
C THR A 156 13.18 6.78 -23.29
N PRO A 157 13.93 7.08 -24.36
CA PRO A 157 15.03 6.21 -24.81
C PRO A 157 16.06 5.93 -23.71
N LEU A 158 16.32 6.91 -22.83
CA LEU A 158 17.18 6.75 -21.66
C LEU A 158 16.63 5.69 -20.70
N GLU A 159 15.35 5.77 -20.34
CA GLU A 159 14.69 4.78 -19.47
C GLU A 159 14.69 3.38 -20.09
N ARG A 160 14.43 3.27 -21.40
CA ARG A 160 14.48 1.99 -22.12
C ARG A 160 15.88 1.38 -22.07
N ASN A 161 16.91 2.19 -22.35
CA ASN A 161 18.31 1.74 -22.28
C ASN A 161 18.70 1.30 -20.86
N LEU A 162 18.32 2.09 -19.85
CA LEU A 162 18.59 1.79 -18.45
C LEU A 162 17.88 0.51 -18.01
N TYR A 163 16.62 0.31 -18.39
CA TYR A 163 15.89 -0.92 -18.13
C TYR A 163 16.65 -2.14 -18.65
N HIS A 164 17.06 -2.15 -19.92
CA HIS A 164 17.77 -3.30 -20.49
C HIS A 164 19.09 -3.59 -19.77
N LYS A 165 19.83 -2.55 -19.36
CA LYS A 165 21.07 -2.72 -18.57
C LYS A 165 20.80 -3.30 -17.19
N LEU A 166 19.76 -2.82 -16.50
CA LEU A 166 19.36 -3.33 -15.19
C LEU A 166 18.86 -4.77 -15.29
N LYS A 167 18.12 -5.13 -16.34
CA LYS A 167 17.66 -6.50 -16.57
C LYS A 167 18.81 -7.46 -16.88
N ALA A 168 19.79 -7.03 -17.66
CA ALA A 168 21.01 -7.81 -17.89
C ALA A 168 21.80 -8.05 -16.58
N LEU A 169 21.85 -7.03 -15.71
CA LEU A 169 22.48 -7.16 -14.39
C LEU A 169 21.71 -8.13 -13.48
N GLU A 170 20.38 -8.07 -13.46
CA GLU A 170 19.51 -9.01 -12.75
C GLU A 170 19.80 -10.46 -13.17
N GLN A 171 19.82 -10.72 -14.48
CA GLN A 171 20.09 -12.05 -15.04
C GLN A 171 21.48 -12.56 -14.69
N ALA A 172 22.51 -11.73 -14.82
CA ALA A 172 23.88 -12.11 -14.48
C ALA A 172 24.03 -12.45 -12.99
N PHE A 173 23.40 -11.65 -12.12
CA PHE A 173 23.42 -11.90 -10.68
C PHE A 173 22.70 -13.20 -10.31
N ASN A 174 21.50 -13.41 -10.85
CA ASN A 174 20.72 -14.62 -10.61
C ASN A 174 21.44 -15.88 -11.12
N GLY A 175 22.12 -15.81 -12.27
CA GLY A 175 22.94 -16.92 -12.78
C GLY A 175 24.11 -17.28 -11.85
N VAL A 176 24.76 -16.29 -11.23
CA VAL A 176 25.79 -16.55 -10.20
C VAL A 176 25.17 -17.18 -8.96
N GLN A 177 24.02 -16.68 -8.50
CA GLN A 177 23.33 -17.22 -7.32
C GLN A 177 22.90 -18.67 -7.53
N GLU A 178 22.38 -19.02 -8.71
CA GLU A 178 22.04 -20.40 -9.10
C GLU A 178 23.27 -21.31 -9.15
N ALA A 179 24.40 -20.82 -9.69
CA ALA A 179 25.66 -21.58 -9.71
C ALA A 179 26.20 -21.84 -8.29
N LEU A 180 26.05 -20.87 -7.38
CA LEU A 180 26.41 -21.06 -5.97
C LEU A 180 25.50 -22.09 -5.30
N GLN A 181 24.19 -22.03 -5.54
CA GLN A 181 23.20 -22.96 -4.98
C GLN A 181 23.36 -24.40 -5.49
N SER A 182 23.75 -24.57 -6.75
CA SER A 182 23.96 -25.88 -7.38
C SER A 182 25.35 -26.50 -7.10
N SER A 183 26.23 -25.79 -6.39
CA SER A 183 27.57 -26.25 -6.03
C SER A 183 27.70 -26.52 -4.53
N SER A 184 28.89 -26.97 -4.10
CA SER A 184 29.24 -27.13 -2.68
C SER A 184 29.22 -25.82 -1.88
N TYR A 185 28.96 -24.69 -2.55
CA TYR A 185 28.88 -23.35 -1.97
C TYR A 185 27.44 -22.89 -1.71
N ALA A 186 26.47 -23.81 -1.59
CA ALA A 186 25.06 -23.48 -1.37
C ALA A 186 24.78 -22.59 -0.13
N GLY A 187 25.72 -22.52 0.82
CA GLY A 187 25.67 -21.60 1.97
C GLY A 187 26.14 -20.16 1.69
N ILE A 188 26.78 -19.91 0.54
CA ILE A 188 27.27 -18.59 0.13
C ILE A 188 26.17 -17.85 -0.62
N ARG A 189 25.86 -16.64 -0.15
CA ARG A 189 24.95 -15.70 -0.83
C ARG A 189 25.76 -14.67 -1.61
N ALA A 190 25.49 -14.53 -2.90
CA ALA A 190 26.06 -13.43 -3.67
C ALA A 190 25.51 -12.10 -3.12
N SER A 191 26.35 -11.10 -2.90
CA SER A 191 25.88 -9.76 -2.52
C SER A 191 26.39 -8.72 -3.52
N PHE A 192 25.49 -7.85 -3.96
CA PHE A 192 25.81 -6.78 -4.92
C PHE A 192 25.48 -5.44 -4.27
N ASN A 193 26.51 -4.66 -3.91
CA ASN A 193 26.33 -3.45 -3.10
C ASN A 193 26.46 -2.07 -3.80
N PRO A 194 26.46 -1.90 -5.14
CA PRO A 194 26.31 -0.56 -5.71
C PRO A 194 24.92 -0.23 -6.28
N VAL A 195 24.01 -1.20 -6.47
CA VAL A 195 22.67 -0.96 -7.09
C VAL A 195 21.52 -1.52 -6.23
N SER A 196 21.75 -1.72 -4.94
CA SER A 196 20.80 -2.36 -4.00
C SER A 196 19.44 -1.65 -3.92
N GLN A 197 19.35 -0.37 -4.29
CA GLN A 197 18.08 0.35 -4.33
C GLN A 197 17.17 -0.06 -5.50
N ALA A 198 17.75 -0.51 -6.62
CA ALA A 198 16.99 -0.88 -7.82
C ALA A 198 16.40 -2.30 -7.75
N PHE A 199 16.98 -3.16 -6.93
CA PHE A 199 16.60 -4.57 -6.86
C PHE A 199 15.99 -4.91 -5.52
N SER A 200 15.11 -5.90 -5.55
CA SER A 200 14.62 -6.61 -4.40
C SER A 200 15.09 -8.07 -4.49
N TYR A 201 15.25 -8.77 -3.37
CA TYR A 201 16.10 -9.96 -3.27
C TYR A 201 15.49 -11.31 -2.85
N SER A 202 14.20 -11.57 -2.62
CA SER A 202 13.66 -12.89 -2.17
C SER A 202 14.42 -13.67 -1.06
N ASP A 203 13.82 -14.74 -0.54
CA ASP A 203 14.45 -15.53 0.53
C ASP A 203 15.65 -16.38 0.04
N ASN A 204 15.61 -16.77 -1.23
CA ASN A 204 16.70 -17.46 -1.93
C ASN A 204 17.74 -16.51 -2.54
N ASN A 205 17.69 -15.22 -2.17
CA ASN A 205 18.65 -14.19 -2.58
C ASN A 205 18.66 -13.94 -4.10
N MET A 206 17.52 -14.11 -4.77
CA MET A 206 17.37 -13.84 -6.20
C MET A 206 16.96 -12.37 -6.39
N ALA A 207 17.70 -11.66 -7.23
CA ALA A 207 17.40 -10.29 -7.58
C ALA A 207 16.17 -10.21 -8.50
N THR A 208 15.32 -9.22 -8.25
CA THR A 208 14.20 -8.81 -9.10
C THR A 208 14.18 -7.29 -9.17
N LEU A 209 14.21 -6.73 -10.38
CA LEU A 209 14.12 -5.29 -10.61
C LEU A 209 12.82 -4.72 -10.03
N LYS A 210 12.94 -3.65 -9.25
CA LYS A 210 11.75 -2.95 -8.72
C LYS A 210 11.07 -2.12 -9.83
N PRO A 211 9.74 -2.14 -9.92
CA PRO A 211 8.96 -1.38 -10.90
C PRO A 211 9.34 0.10 -11.03
N GLU A 212 9.62 0.77 -9.91
CA GLU A 212 9.94 2.19 -9.83
C GLU A 212 11.41 2.54 -10.13
N ALA A 213 12.30 1.54 -10.15
CA ALA A 213 13.75 1.76 -10.17
C ALA A 213 14.22 2.49 -11.44
N VAL A 214 13.69 2.10 -12.61
CA VAL A 214 14.07 2.67 -13.91
C VAL A 214 13.83 4.18 -13.94
N LYS A 215 12.61 4.61 -13.56
CA LYS A 215 12.25 6.02 -13.56
C LYS A 215 13.01 6.81 -12.48
N SER A 216 13.15 6.24 -11.28
CA SER A 216 13.87 6.89 -10.18
C SER A 216 15.34 7.16 -10.55
N LEU A 217 16.02 6.15 -11.10
CA LEU A 217 17.42 6.28 -11.50
C LEU A 217 17.60 7.16 -12.74
N ALA A 218 16.72 7.06 -13.74
CA ALA A 218 16.78 7.91 -14.93
C ALA A 218 16.64 9.40 -14.59
N ARG A 219 15.83 9.75 -13.57
CA ARG A 219 15.74 11.13 -13.06
C ARG A 219 17.06 11.59 -12.47
N ASN A 220 17.71 10.76 -11.65
CA ASN A 220 18.99 11.10 -11.01
C ASN A 220 20.13 11.25 -12.04
N CYS A 221 20.08 10.53 -13.17
CA CYS A 221 21.06 10.68 -14.25
C CYS A 221 20.93 11.98 -15.05
N ARG A 222 19.81 12.72 -14.96
CA ARG A 222 19.61 13.99 -15.69
C ARG A 222 20.19 15.22 -14.98
N PHE A 223 20.66 15.06 -13.75
CA PHE A 223 21.19 16.16 -12.92
C PHE A 223 22.73 16.12 -12.75
N ASN A 224 23.41 15.25 -13.51
CA ASN A 224 24.87 15.23 -13.67
C ASN A 224 25.23 15.58 -15.12
#